data_AF-A0A3A3EJG0-F1
#
_entry.id   AF-A0A3A3EJG0-F1
#
_cell.length_a   1.000
_cell.length_b   1.000
_cell.length_c   1.000
_cell.angle_alpha   90.00
_cell.angle_beta   90.00
_cell.angle_gamma   90.00
#
_symmetry.space_group_name_H-M   'P 1'
#
loop_
_entity.id
_entity.type
_entity.pdbx_description
1 polymer ?
#
loop_
_entity_poly.entity_id
_entity_poly.type
_entity_poly.pdbx_seq_one_letter_code
_entity_poly.pdbx_strand_id
1 'polypeptide(L)' 'MTSKVNAKPSTLMTPRSAQRIQSATARARGGSVPKGSFAARATSGAAKNSK' A
#
# COMPACT_ATOMS: atom_id res chain seq x y z
N MET A 1 -24.30 -8.11 -11.39
CA MET A 1 -23.04 -7.32 -11.39
C MET A 1 -22.79 -6.91 -9.93
N THR A 2 -22.00 -7.54 -9.08
CA THR A 2 -20.75 -8.29 -9.19
C THR A 2 -20.71 -9.32 -8.06
N SER A 3 -20.34 -10.56 -8.35
CA SER A 3 -20.10 -11.59 -7.35
C SER A 3 -19.01 -11.15 -6.39
N LYS A 4 -19.28 -11.21 -5.08
CA LYS A 4 -18.28 -11.04 -4.03
C LYS A 4 -17.38 -12.27 -4.09
N VAL A 5 -16.36 -12.21 -4.92
CA VAL A 5 -15.34 -13.25 -5.03
C VAL A 5 -14.81 -13.52 -3.63
N ASN A 6 -14.98 -14.77 -3.21
CA ASN A 6 -14.49 -15.33 -1.96
C ASN A 6 -12.95 -15.29 -2.01
N ALA A 7 -12.37 -14.14 -1.64
CA ALA A 7 -10.94 -13.92 -1.72
C ALA A 7 -10.27 -14.84 -0.71
N LYS A 8 -9.42 -15.76 -1.21
CA LYS A 8 -8.35 -16.42 -0.44
C LYS A 8 -7.70 -15.39 0.49
N PRO A 9 -7.21 -15.75 1.70
CA PRO A 9 -6.63 -14.78 2.63
C PRO A 9 -5.52 -14.00 1.91
N SER A 10 -5.90 -12.85 1.38
CA SER A 10 -5.01 -11.97 0.65
C SER A 10 -4.19 -11.32 1.74
N THR A 11 -2.87 -11.43 1.65
CA THR A 11 -1.98 -10.78 2.61
C THR A 11 -2.26 -9.28 2.53
N LEU A 12 -3.07 -8.79 3.47
CA LEU A 12 -3.48 -7.40 3.52
C LEU A 12 -2.23 -6.55 3.70
N MET A 13 -2.17 -5.42 2.98
CA MET A 13 -1.10 -4.46 3.17
C MET A 13 -1.18 -3.92 4.61
N THR A 14 -0.13 -4.12 5.38
CA THR A 14 -0.04 -3.66 6.78
C THR A 14 0.61 -2.27 6.86
N PRO A 15 0.33 -1.48 7.92
CA PRO A 15 0.98 -0.19 8.12
C PRO A 15 2.52 -0.28 8.13
N ARG A 16 3.06 -1.32 8.77
CA ARG A 16 4.51 -1.57 8.84
C ARG A 16 5.13 -1.82 7.45
N SER A 17 4.48 -2.63 6.62
CA SER A 17 4.94 -2.87 5.25
C SER A 17 4.84 -1.61 4.40
N ALA A 18 3.74 -0.86 4.52
CA ALA A 18 3.57 0.41 3.80
C ALA A 18 4.64 1.45 4.17
N GLN A 19 5.00 1.59 5.45
CA GLN A 19 6.07 2.49 5.89
C GLN A 19 7.43 2.11 5.27
N ARG A 20 7.76 0.81 5.21
CA ARG A 20 8.99 0.35 4.56
C ARG A 20 9.02 0.71 3.07
N ILE A 21 7.91 0.47 2.37
CA ILE A 21 7.75 0.78 0.94
C ILE A 21 7.85 2.29 0.71
N GLN A 22 7.19 3.10 1.54
CA GLN A 22 7.24 4.55 1.47
C GLN A 22 8.65 5.08 1.68
N SER A 23 9.35 4.60 2.72
CA SER A 23 10.72 5.01 3.06
C SER A 23 11.71 4.68 1.94
N ALA A 24 11.67 3.45 1.40
CA ALA A 24 12.53 3.04 0.29
C ALA A 24 12.30 3.92 -0.95
N THR A 25 11.04 4.21 -1.27
CA THR A 25 10.68 5.04 -2.42
C THR A 25 11.11 6.49 -2.22
N ALA A 26 10.88 7.05 -1.04
CA ALA A 26 11.32 8.40 -0.69
C ALA A 26 12.84 8.53 -0.81
N ARG A 27 13.61 7.57 -0.26
CA ARG A 27 15.09 7.56 -0.39
C ARG A 27 15.54 7.53 -1.85
N ALA A 28 14.90 6.71 -2.69
CA ALA A 28 15.23 6.63 -4.11
C ALA A 28 14.81 7.87 -4.94
N ARG A 29 13.96 8.74 -4.40
CA ARG A 29 13.34 9.88 -5.10
C ARG A 29 13.62 11.23 -4.42
N GLY A 30 14.67 11.31 -3.59
CA GLY A 30 15.07 12.56 -2.93
C GLY A 30 14.07 13.05 -1.87
N GLY A 31 13.42 12.14 -1.16
CA GLY A 31 12.49 12.43 -0.05
C GLY A 31 11.02 12.46 -0.44
N SER A 32 10.67 12.24 -1.72
CA SER A 32 9.29 12.32 -2.19
C SER A 32 8.72 10.96 -2.62
N VAL A 33 7.41 10.79 -2.49
CA VAL A 33 6.69 9.63 -3.05
C VAL A 33 5.75 10.12 -4.15
N PRO A 34 6.03 9.78 -5.43
CA PRO A 34 5.18 10.22 -6.53
C PRO A 34 3.75 9.68 -6.39
N LYS A 35 2.76 10.51 -6.75
CA LYS A 35 1.36 10.08 -6.84
C LYS A 35 1.22 8.99 -7.90
N GLY A 36 0.35 8.01 -7.65
CA GLY A 36 0.16 6.86 -8.54
C GLY A 36 1.26 5.79 -8.48
N SER A 37 2.37 6.05 -7.77
CA SER A 37 3.41 5.05 -7.56
C SER A 37 2.92 3.87 -6.71
N PHE A 38 3.64 2.75 -6.77
CA PHE A 38 3.37 1.59 -5.94
C PHE A 38 3.31 1.95 -4.44
N ALA A 39 4.20 2.82 -3.96
CA ALA A 39 4.19 3.28 -2.57
C ALA A 39 2.93 4.08 -2.20
N ALA A 40 2.41 4.91 -3.11
CA ALA A 40 1.13 5.59 -2.91
C ALA A 40 -0.05 4.61 -2.83
N ARG A 41 -0.01 3.52 -3.62
CA ARG A 41 -1.03 2.45 -3.56
C ARG A 41 -0.90 1.61 -2.29
N ALA A 42 0.32 1.31 -1.85
CA ALA A 42 0.59 0.56 -0.63
C ALA A 42 0.10 1.30 0.62
N THR A 43 0.42 2.59 0.74
CA THR A 43 -0.07 3.44 1.84
C THR A 43 -1.59 3.55 1.85
N SER A 44 -2.21 3.75 0.68
CA SER A 44 -3.67 3.74 0.54
C SER A 44 -4.30 2.40 0.95
N GLY A 45 -3.67 1.28 0.60
CA GLY A 45 -4.11 -0.05 0.99
C GLY A 45 -4.00 -0.26 2.51
N ALA A 46 -2.88 0.13 3.12
CA ALA A 46 -2.70 0.04 4.56
C ALA A 46 -3.70 0.90 5.35
N ALA A 47 -3.97 2.13 4.90
CA ALA A 47 -4.95 3.01 5.54
C ALA A 47 -6.37 2.43 5.50
N LYS A 48 -6.71 1.67 4.45
CA LYS A 48 -8.00 0.95 4.37
C LYS A 48 -8.06 -0.28 5.27
N ASN A 49 -6.91 -0.85 5.63
CA ASN A 49 -6.79 -2.06 6.44
C ASN A 49 -6.45 -1.77 7.92
N SER A 50 -6.12 -0.52 8.27
CA SER A 50 -5.94 -0.09 9.66
C SER A 50 -7.30 0.14 10.30
N LYS A 51 -7.93 -0.95 10.74
CA LYS A 51 -9.12 -0.91 11.60
C LYS A 51 -8.78 -1.50 12.96
#